data_AF-A0A2V2RZA3-F1
#
_entry.id   AF-A0A2V2RZA3-F1
#
_cell.length_a   1.000
_cell.length_b   1.000
_cell.length_c   1.000
_cell.angle_alpha   90.00
_cell.angle_beta   90.00
_cell.angle_gamma   90.00
#
_symmetry.space_group_name_H-M   'P 1'
#
loop_
_entity.id
_entity.type
_entity.pdbx_description
1 polymer ?
#
loop_
_entity_poly.entity_id
_entity_poly.type
_entity_poly.pdbx_seq_one_letter_code
_entity_poly.pdbx_strand_id
1 'polypeptide(L)'
;MNTKYAQDYRALAQICSTNHLHLVLGTFSMAVNSHSEPDVLNFYSQTVNMLPWQIKANEAHTLMLNQIARECPAVRLVDTQPGLDGRYTNFTDLVHFTQDGRDKVAEAFFQGIKETLVQAIGTSL
;
A
#
# COMPACT_ATOMS: atom_id res chain seq x y z
N MET A 1 -7.65 -7.89 -14.48
CA MET A 1 -7.82 -8.95 -13.44
C MET A 1 -9.28 -8.92 -12.97
N ASN A 2 -10.02 -10.03 -13.11
CA ASN A 2 -11.47 -10.11 -12.84
C ASN A 2 -11.77 -10.94 -11.58
N THR A 3 -11.23 -10.50 -10.43
CA THR A 3 -11.52 -11.11 -9.13
C THR A 3 -12.56 -10.28 -8.39
N LYS A 4 -13.32 -10.89 -7.47
CA LYS A 4 -14.23 -10.14 -6.59
C LYS A 4 -13.49 -9.01 -5.85
N TYR A 5 -12.29 -9.27 -5.36
CA TYR A 5 -11.50 -8.28 -4.64
C TYR A 5 -11.15 -7.05 -5.52
N ALA A 6 -10.78 -7.27 -6.78
CA ALA A 6 -10.56 -6.17 -7.73
C ALA A 6 -11.86 -5.43 -8.07
N GLN A 7 -12.99 -6.14 -8.13
CA GLN A 7 -14.31 -5.52 -8.34
C GLN A 7 -14.71 -4.64 -7.14
N ASP A 8 -14.40 -5.07 -5.91
CA ASP A 8 -14.68 -4.30 -4.70
C ASP A 8 -13.90 -2.97 -4.68
N TYR A 9 -12.64 -2.95 -5.11
CA TYR A 9 -11.88 -1.70 -5.29
C TYR A 9 -12.48 -0.78 -6.37
N ARG A 10 -12.93 -1.34 -7.49
CA ARG A 10 -13.59 -0.54 -8.54
C ARG A 10 -14.92 0.04 -8.05
N ALA A 11 -15.69 -0.74 -7.30
CA ALA A 11 -16.92 -0.26 -6.67
C ALA A 11 -16.62 0.87 -5.67
N LEU A 12 -15.58 0.74 -4.85
CA LEU A 12 -15.13 1.80 -3.95
C LEU A 12 -14.75 3.08 -4.71
N ALA A 13 -13.96 2.95 -5.78
CA ALA A 13 -13.59 4.08 -6.64
C ALA A 13 -14.82 4.78 -7.23
N GLN A 14 -15.81 4.00 -7.70
CA GLN A 14 -17.06 4.54 -8.22
C GLN A 14 -17.86 5.27 -7.13
N ILE A 15 -17.98 4.69 -5.92
CA ILE A 15 -18.68 5.31 -4.79
C ILE A 15 -18.02 6.65 -4.44
N CYS A 16 -16.69 6.69 -4.31
CA CYS A 16 -15.97 7.93 -4.02
C CYS A 16 -16.20 8.99 -5.11
N SER A 17 -16.10 8.61 -6.38
CA SER A 17 -16.35 9.52 -7.52
C SER A 17 -17.77 10.10 -7.49
N THR A 18 -18.79 9.27 -7.29
CA THR A 18 -20.20 9.70 -7.19
C THR A 18 -20.43 10.67 -6.02
N ASN A 19 -19.63 10.58 -4.95
CA ASN A 19 -19.75 11.43 -3.76
C ASN A 19 -18.73 12.57 -3.73
N HIS A 20 -18.04 12.84 -4.84
CA HIS A 20 -17.03 13.90 -4.94
C HIS A 20 -15.88 13.76 -3.92
N LEU A 21 -15.52 12.51 -3.58
CA LEU A 21 -14.39 12.19 -2.71
C LEU A 21 -13.17 11.79 -3.55
N HIS A 22 -12.00 12.33 -3.19
CA HIS A 22 -10.73 11.91 -3.76
C HIS A 22 -10.27 10.60 -3.11
N LEU A 23 -10.38 9.48 -3.83
CA LEU A 23 -9.90 8.20 -3.34
C LEU A 23 -8.39 8.09 -3.53
N VAL A 24 -7.69 7.84 -2.43
CA VAL A 24 -6.25 7.57 -2.40
C VAL A 24 -6.03 6.16 -1.88
N LEU A 25 -5.33 5.34 -2.65
CA LEU A 25 -4.96 3.98 -2.28
C LEU A 25 -3.46 3.91 -2.03
N GLY A 26 -3.04 3.15 -1.03
CA GLY A 26 -1.63 2.82 -0.78
C GLY A 26 -1.32 1.38 -1.19
N THR A 27 -0.10 1.12 -1.65
CA THR A 27 0.43 -0.26 -1.72
C THR A 27 0.58 -0.81 -0.29
N PHE A 28 0.63 -2.14 -0.14
CA PHE A 28 0.78 -2.77 1.17
C PHE A 28 2.24 -3.17 1.40
N SER A 29 2.74 -2.96 2.61
CA SER A 29 4.12 -3.27 3.00
C SER A 29 4.14 -4.33 4.09
N MET A 30 5.11 -5.23 4.02
CA MET A 30 5.35 -6.26 5.02
C MET A 30 6.77 -6.13 5.59
N ALA A 31 6.98 -6.69 6.78
CA ALA A 31 8.29 -6.73 7.43
C ALA A 31 9.35 -7.47 6.59
N VAL A 32 8.90 -8.45 5.80
CA VAL A 32 9.73 -9.23 4.86
C VAL A 32 9.07 -9.32 3.50
N ASN A 33 9.89 -9.50 2.48
CA ASN A 33 9.49 -9.70 1.09
C ASN A 33 10.42 -10.72 0.41
N SER A 34 10.25 -10.94 -0.89
CA SER A 34 11.01 -11.92 -1.68
C SER A 34 12.51 -11.62 -1.79
N HIS A 35 12.96 -10.43 -1.39
CA HIS A 35 14.37 -10.01 -1.40
C HIS A 35 14.98 -9.95 0.01
N SER A 36 14.24 -10.36 1.05
CA SER A 36 14.73 -10.37 2.42
C SER A 36 15.79 -11.46 2.63
N GLU A 37 16.69 -11.20 3.58
CA GLU A 37 17.76 -12.16 3.94
C GLU A 37 17.19 -13.51 4.38
N PRO A 38 17.82 -14.64 4.02
CA PRO A 38 17.31 -15.98 4.34
C PRO A 38 17.05 -16.20 5.83
N ASP A 39 17.92 -15.70 6.70
CA ASP A 39 17.77 -15.86 8.16
C ASP A 39 16.55 -15.10 8.70
N VAL A 40 16.24 -13.92 8.13
CA VAL A 40 15.06 -13.15 8.49
C VAL A 40 13.80 -13.87 8.01
N LEU A 41 13.79 -14.38 6.78
CA LEU A 41 12.68 -15.19 6.27
C LEU A 41 12.47 -16.46 7.11
N ASN A 42 13.55 -17.11 7.55
CA ASN A 42 13.48 -18.27 8.41
C ASN A 42 12.91 -17.93 9.80
N PHE A 43 13.27 -16.79 10.37
CA PHE A 43 12.69 -16.32 11.64
C PHE A 43 11.17 -16.15 11.54
N TYR A 44 10.68 -15.40 10.55
CA TYR A 44 9.25 -15.15 10.39
C TYR A 44 8.46 -16.41 9.99
N SER A 45 9.08 -17.37 9.29
CA SER A 45 8.40 -18.61 8.90
C SER A 45 8.05 -19.52 10.08
N GLN A 46 8.74 -19.36 11.23
CA GLN A 46 8.43 -20.11 12.45
C GLN A 46 7.10 -19.68 13.09
N THR A 47 6.69 -18.43 12.91
CA THR A 47 5.50 -17.85 13.54
C THR A 47 4.38 -17.54 12.57
N VAL A 48 4.69 -17.47 11.27
CA VAL A 48 3.73 -17.15 10.22
C VAL A 48 3.55 -18.32 9.27
N ASN A 49 2.35 -18.91 9.36
CA ASN A 49 1.93 -19.94 8.41
C ASN A 49 1.86 -19.38 6.99
N MET A 50 2.38 -20.17 6.04
CA MET A 50 2.33 -19.87 4.62
C MET A 50 2.99 -18.52 4.25
N LEU A 51 4.06 -18.11 4.95
CA LEU A 51 4.78 -16.86 4.68
C LEU A 51 5.08 -16.64 3.18
N PRO A 52 5.55 -17.63 2.39
CA PRO A 52 5.76 -17.44 0.95
C PRO A 52 4.49 -17.03 0.19
N TRP A 53 3.33 -17.58 0.57
CA TRP A 53 2.05 -17.24 -0.05
C TRP A 53 1.60 -15.83 0.33
N GLN A 54 1.89 -15.36 1.55
CA GLN A 54 1.57 -14.00 1.96
C GLN A 54 2.41 -12.98 1.18
N ILE A 55 3.71 -13.24 1.00
CA ILE A 55 4.59 -12.42 0.16
C ILE A 55 4.05 -12.35 -1.27
N LYS A 56 3.68 -13.50 -1.87
CA LYS A 56 3.10 -13.54 -3.22
C LYS A 56 1.74 -12.85 -3.30
N ALA A 57 0.91 -12.93 -2.26
CA ALA A 57 -0.35 -12.21 -2.20
C ALA A 57 -0.13 -10.69 -2.18
N ASN A 58 0.88 -10.21 -1.44
CA ASN A 58 1.23 -8.78 -1.41
C ASN A 58 1.73 -8.27 -2.78
N GLU A 59 2.61 -9.04 -3.43
CA GLU A 59 3.07 -8.74 -4.80
C GLU A 59 1.88 -8.68 -5.78
N ALA A 60 0.98 -9.66 -5.72
CA ALA A 60 -0.22 -9.70 -6.57
C ALA A 60 -1.18 -8.54 -6.27
N HIS A 61 -1.35 -8.16 -5.00
CA HIS A 61 -2.16 -7.01 -4.59
C HIS A 61 -1.60 -5.71 -5.15
N THR A 62 -0.29 -5.51 -5.08
CA THR A 62 0.40 -4.35 -5.66
C THR A 62 0.18 -4.24 -7.16
N LEU A 63 0.30 -5.35 -7.90
CA LEU A 63 0.00 -5.39 -9.33
C LEU A 63 -1.47 -5.06 -9.63
N MET A 64 -2.39 -5.58 -8.82
CA MET A 64 -3.82 -5.30 -8.95
C MET A 64 -4.13 -3.82 -8.73
N LEU A 65 -3.57 -3.19 -7.69
CA LEU A 65 -3.76 -1.76 -7.42
C LEU A 65 -3.21 -0.88 -8.55
N ASN A 66 -2.01 -1.20 -9.07
CA ASN A 66 -1.45 -0.51 -10.23
C ASN A 66 -2.37 -0.60 -11.45
N GLN A 67 -2.96 -1.78 -11.68
CA GLN A 67 -3.93 -1.95 -12.78
C GLN A 67 -5.19 -1.11 -12.57
N ILE A 68 -5.76 -1.11 -11.36
CA ILE A 68 -6.97 -0.32 -11.04
C ILE A 68 -6.70 1.18 -11.17
N ALA A 69 -5.55 1.67 -10.72
CA ALA A 69 -5.19 3.08 -10.85
C ALA A 69 -5.09 3.53 -12.32
N ARG A 70 -4.64 2.63 -13.22
CA ARG A 70 -4.64 2.89 -14.68
C ARG A 70 -6.05 2.87 -15.28
N GLU A 71 -6.92 1.98 -14.79
CA GLU A 71 -8.31 1.83 -15.26
C GLU A 71 -9.24 2.94 -14.74
N CYS A 72 -8.94 3.52 -13.59
CA CYS A 72 -9.79 4.49 -12.89
C CYS A 72 -9.00 5.77 -12.59
N PRO A 73 -8.96 6.76 -13.50
CA PRO A 73 -8.17 7.99 -13.33
C PRO A 73 -8.53 8.82 -12.10
N ALA A 74 -9.73 8.63 -11.53
CA ALA A 74 -10.16 9.26 -10.28
C ALA A 74 -9.44 8.71 -9.03
N VAL A 75 -8.76 7.57 -9.14
CA VAL A 75 -8.00 6.94 -8.06
C VAL A 75 -6.55 7.42 -8.10
N ARG A 76 -6.08 7.98 -6.99
CA ARG A 76 -4.66 8.24 -6.78
C ARG A 76 -4.04 7.02 -6.10
N LEU A 77 -3.06 6.39 -6.74
CA LEU A 77 -2.23 5.37 -6.09
C LEU A 77 -0.97 6.03 -5.53
N VAL A 78 -0.68 5.75 -4.26
CA VAL A 78 0.56 6.09 -3.58
C VAL A 78 1.35 4.80 -3.38
N ASP A 79 2.56 4.75 -3.90
CA ASP A 79 3.46 3.66 -3.58
C ASP A 79 4.13 3.91 -2.22
N THR A 80 3.74 3.14 -1.22
CA THR A 80 4.26 3.26 0.16
C THR A 80 5.34 2.22 0.47
N GLN A 81 5.68 1.35 -0.47
CA GLN A 81 6.70 0.31 -0.29
C GLN A 81 8.14 0.85 -0.22
N PRO A 82 8.54 1.89 -0.99
CA PRO A 82 9.91 2.39 -0.97
C PRO A 82 10.40 2.75 0.44
N GLY A 83 11.48 2.10 0.88
CA GLY A 83 12.07 2.35 2.20
C GLY A 83 11.28 1.77 3.38
N LEU A 84 10.25 0.96 3.14
CA LEU A 84 9.40 0.32 4.15
C LEU A 84 9.23 -1.18 3.93
N ASP A 85 8.87 -1.63 2.72
CA ASP A 85 8.65 -3.06 2.43
C ASP A 85 9.96 -3.86 2.55
N GLY A 86 9.91 -4.97 3.29
CA GLY A 86 11.09 -5.77 3.64
C GLY A 86 12.01 -5.14 4.68
N ARG A 87 11.59 -4.05 5.35
CA ARG A 87 12.37 -3.39 6.41
C ARG A 87 11.85 -3.76 7.78
N TYR A 88 12.14 -4.99 8.22
CA TYR A 88 11.63 -5.59 9.45
C TYR A 88 11.77 -4.72 10.72
N THR A 89 12.77 -3.83 10.80
CA THR A 89 12.92 -2.91 11.95
C THR A 89 11.80 -1.87 12.09
N ASN A 90 11.02 -1.64 11.03
CA ASN A 90 9.86 -0.75 11.03
C ASN A 90 8.55 -1.45 11.41
N PHE A 91 8.61 -2.71 11.85
CA PHE A 91 7.44 -3.52 12.16
C PHE A 91 7.56 -4.21 13.53
N THR A 92 6.42 -4.34 14.22
CA THR A 92 6.31 -5.12 15.46
C THR A 92 6.10 -6.61 15.20
N ASP A 93 5.47 -6.93 14.07
CA ASP A 93 5.29 -8.29 13.56
C ASP A 93 5.41 -8.29 12.02
N LEU A 94 4.76 -9.22 11.32
CA LEU A 94 4.84 -9.28 9.86
C LEU A 94 4.22 -8.07 9.16
N VAL A 95 3.20 -7.43 9.75
CA VAL A 95 2.36 -6.44 9.05
C VAL A 95 2.09 -5.17 9.86
N HIS A 96 2.20 -5.21 11.19
CA HIS A 96 1.95 -4.05 12.03
C HIS A 96 3.21 -3.21 12.19
N PHE A 97 3.09 -1.90 11.95
CA PHE A 97 4.21 -0.96 12.02
C PHE A 97 4.62 -0.61 13.45
N THR A 98 5.90 -0.36 13.64
CA THR A 98 6.41 0.47 14.76
C THR A 98 6.02 1.94 14.55
N GLN A 99 6.42 2.84 15.45
CA GLN A 99 6.22 4.27 15.22
C GLN A 99 6.97 4.77 13.99
N ASP A 100 8.24 4.39 13.82
CA ASP A 100 9.04 4.77 12.64
C ASP A 100 8.39 4.28 11.33
N GLY A 101 7.79 3.09 11.34
CA GLY A 101 7.02 2.58 10.20
C GLY A 101 5.75 3.40 9.93
N ARG A 102 5.03 3.82 10.98
CA ARG A 102 3.87 4.72 10.86
C ARG A 102 4.24 6.07 10.28
N ASP A 103 5.35 6.64 10.70
CA ASP A 103 5.82 7.93 10.21
C ASP A 103 6.19 7.84 8.72
N LYS A 104 6.86 6.76 8.30
CA LYS A 104 7.20 6.51 6.89
C LYS A 104 5.97 6.38 5.99
N VAL A 105 4.96 5.60 6.40
CA VAL A 105 3.75 5.45 5.58
C VAL A 105 2.93 6.73 5.54
N ALA A 106 2.85 7.47 6.66
CA ALA A 106 2.18 8.76 6.72
C ALA A 106 2.86 9.78 5.78
N GLU A 107 4.19 9.84 5.80
CA GLU A 107 4.98 10.70 4.91
C GLU A 107 4.74 10.34 3.44
N ALA A 108 4.76 9.05 3.09
CA ALA A 108 4.49 8.61 1.72
C ALA A 108 3.11 9.05 1.22
N PHE A 109 2.06 8.87 2.05
CA PHE A 109 0.73 9.37 1.73
C PHE A 109 0.70 10.88 1.60
N PHE A 110 1.27 11.61 2.56
CA PHE A 110 1.30 13.06 2.56
C PHE A 110 1.95 13.59 1.29
N GLN A 111 3.13 13.10 0.93
CA GLN A 111 3.81 13.49 -0.32
C GLN A 111 2.97 13.11 -1.55
N GLY A 112 2.33 11.94 -1.53
CA GLY A 112 1.49 11.45 -2.62
C GLY A 112 0.23 12.28 -2.89
N ILE A 113 -0.26 13.03 -1.90
CA ILE A 113 -1.49 13.84 -1.97
C ILE A 113 -1.26 15.34 -1.82
N LYS A 114 -0.03 15.78 -1.54
CA LYS A 114 0.31 17.16 -1.21
C LYS A 114 -0.20 18.17 -2.26
N GLU A 115 0.02 17.88 -3.54
CA GLU A 115 -0.43 18.76 -4.63
C GLU A 115 -1.96 18.89 -4.67
N THR A 116 -2.68 17.79 -4.47
CA THR A 116 -4.14 17.78 -4.38
C THR A 116 -4.63 18.63 -3.20
N LEU A 117 -3.96 18.53 -2.05
CA LEU A 117 -4.28 19.35 -0.88
C LEU A 117 -4.01 20.83 -1.13
N VAL A 118 -2.89 21.20 -1.76
CA VAL A 118 -2.56 22.59 -2.12
C VAL A 118 -3.62 23.18 -3.05
N GLN A 119 -4.02 22.43 -4.08
CA GLN A 119 -5.09 22.84 -4.99
C GLN A 119 -6.43 23.04 -4.26
N ALA A 120 -6.78 22.13 -3.35
CA ALA A 120 -8.03 22.20 -2.59
C ALA A 120 -8.08 23.41 -1.63
N ILE A 121 -6.94 23.79 -1.04
CA ILE A 121 -6.86 24.94 -0.11
C ILE A 121 -6.77 26.28 -0.86
N GLY A 122 -6.65 26.26 -2.20
CA GLY A 122 -6.68 27.47 -3.03
C GLY A 122 -5.48 28.40 -2.86
N THR A 123 -4.38 27.91 -2.26
CA THR A 123 -3.18 28.70 -2.05
C THR A 123 -2.18 28.39 -3.16
N SER A 124 -2.04 29.34 -4.10
CA SER A 124 -0.75 29.55 -4.74
C SER A 124 0.25 29.83 -3.62
N LEU A 125 1.13 28.87 -3.31
CA LEU A 125 2.36 29.16 -2.56
C LEU A 125 3.34 29.87 -3.48
#